data_AF-A0AB38R2Z4-F1
#
_entry.id   AF-A0AB38R2Z4-F1
#
_cell.length_a   1.000
_cell.length_b   1.000
_cell.length_c   1.000
_cell.angle_alpha   90.00
_cell.angle_beta   90.00
_cell.angle_gamma   90.00
#
_symmetry.space_group_name_H-M   'P 1'
#
loop_
_entity.id
_entity.type
_entity.pdbx_description
1 polymer ?
#
loop_
_entity_poly.entity_id
_entity_poly.type
_entity_poly.pdbx_seq_one_letter_code
_entity_poly.pdbx_strand_id
1 'polypeptide(L)'
;MINITAAELRGIIDYMDVVTEKLYDVDGWTDIERVNRSEMGGVEVTELRLYNRYVDGDDDVQNVFVRYYGMNDETPDNKIVVEVEVE
;
A
#
# COMPACT_ATOMS: atom_id res chain seq x y z
N MET A 1 -3.17 -1.84 -9.75
CA MET A 1 -2.23 -2.69 -8.97
C MET A 1 -0.86 -2.04 -8.99
N ILE A 2 -0.29 -1.75 -7.82
CA ILE A 2 1.03 -1.14 -7.64
C ILE A 2 1.91 -2.20 -6.99
N ASN A 3 3.10 -2.43 -7.53
CA ASN A 3 4.07 -3.39 -7.01
C ASN A 3 5.30 -2.63 -6.53
N ILE A 4 5.74 -2.92 -5.30
CA ILE A 4 6.93 -2.33 -4.71
C ILE A 4 7.97 -3.44 -4.52
N THR A 5 9.16 -3.18 -5.07
CA THR A 5 10.28 -4.11 -5.03
C THR A 5 11.08 -3.98 -3.74
N ALA A 6 11.86 -5.01 -3.40
CA ALA A 6 12.76 -4.97 -2.25
C ALA A 6 13.74 -3.79 -2.35
N ALA A 7 14.24 -3.49 -3.57
CA ALA A 7 15.10 -2.34 -3.83
C ALA A 7 14.50 -1.01 -3.36
N GLU A 8 13.20 -0.79 -3.63
CA GLU A 8 12.49 0.43 -3.25
C GLU A 8 12.29 0.57 -1.75
N LEU A 9 12.35 -0.54 -1.00
CA LEU A 9 12.25 -0.54 0.45
C LEU A 9 13.62 -0.61 1.16
N ARG A 10 14.73 -0.79 0.44
CA ARG A 10 16.07 -0.83 1.04
C ARG A 10 16.37 0.51 1.72
N GLY A 11 16.58 0.48 3.03
CA GLY A 11 16.87 1.68 3.82
C GLY A 11 15.64 2.49 4.23
N ILE A 12 14.43 2.02 3.89
CA ILE A 12 13.18 2.56 4.39
C ILE A 12 12.84 1.89 5.73
N ILE A 13 12.37 2.69 6.70
CA ILE A 13 12.01 2.20 8.04
C ILE A 13 10.61 1.59 8.03
N ASP A 14 9.65 2.25 7.37
CA ASP A 14 8.27 1.78 7.24
C ASP A 14 7.86 1.71 5.77
N TYR A 15 7.51 0.53 5.29
CA TYR A 15 7.09 0.33 3.90
C TYR A 15 5.78 1.09 3.58
N MET A 16 4.98 1.42 4.60
CA MET A 16 3.77 2.21 4.43
C MET A 16 4.05 3.62 3.93
N ASP A 17 5.25 4.18 4.22
CA ASP A 17 5.65 5.48 3.68
C ASP A 17 5.70 5.44 2.15
N VAL A 18 6.32 4.40 1.58
CA VAL A 18 6.38 4.21 0.13
C VAL A 18 5.00 3.90 -0.45
N VAL A 19 4.19 3.09 0.24
CA VAL A 19 2.81 2.81 -0.18
C VAL A 19 1.99 4.10 -0.29
N THR A 20 2.02 4.95 0.74
CA THR A 20 1.25 6.20 0.74
C THR A 20 1.74 7.16 -0.33
N GLU A 21 3.06 7.30 -0.53
CA GLU A 21 3.65 8.10 -1.61
C GLU A 21 3.13 7.66 -2.99
N LYS A 22 3.15 6.35 -3.28
CA LYS A 22 2.63 5.82 -4.56
C LYS A 22 1.12 6.00 -4.73
N LEU A 23 0.35 6.01 -3.63
CA LEU A 23 -1.09 6.24 -3.66
C LEU A 23 -1.41 7.73 -3.89
N TYR A 24 -0.61 8.66 -3.36
CA TYR A 24 -0.75 10.08 -3.64
C TYR A 24 -0.43 10.46 -5.10
N ASP A 25 0.40 9.66 -5.79
CA ASP A 25 0.64 9.81 -7.24
C ASP A 25 -0.58 9.42 -8.11
N VAL A 26 -1.57 8.73 -7.54
CA VAL A 26 -2.81 8.39 -8.26
C VAL A 26 -3.73 9.62 -8.25
N ASP A 27 -4.17 10.06 -9.43
CA ASP A 27 -4.90 11.32 -9.59
C ASP A 27 -6.22 11.32 -8.81
N GLY A 28 -6.44 12.38 -8.03
CA GLY A 28 -7.70 12.67 -7.34
C GLY A 28 -7.79 12.29 -5.87
N TRP A 29 -6.80 11.63 -5.25
CA TRP A 29 -6.89 11.29 -3.82
C TRP A 29 -6.55 12.45 -2.88
N THR A 30 -7.27 12.54 -1.77
CA THR A 30 -7.08 13.59 -0.75
C THR A 30 -6.66 13.06 0.60
N ASP A 31 -7.12 11.87 0.97
CA ASP A 31 -6.89 11.31 2.30
C ASP A 31 -6.82 9.78 2.25
N ILE A 32 -6.06 9.21 3.17
CA ILE A 32 -5.79 7.78 3.30
C ILE A 32 -6.06 7.39 4.75
N GLU A 33 -7.15 6.69 4.99
CA GLU A 33 -7.47 6.15 6.32
C GLU A 33 -7.02 4.69 6.41
N ARG A 34 -6.32 4.32 7.49
CA ARG A 34 -6.04 2.91 7.79
C ARG A 34 -7.22 2.30 8.53
N VAL A 35 -7.88 1.33 7.92
CA VAL A 35 -9.07 0.67 8.46
C VAL A 35 -8.71 -0.55 9.31
N ASN A 36 -7.80 -1.38 8.82
CA ASN A 36 -7.48 -2.64 9.46
C ASN A 36 -6.03 -3.07 9.20
N ARG A 37 -5.49 -3.89 10.10
CA ARG A 37 -4.21 -4.58 9.96
C ARG A 37 -4.38 -6.01 10.45
N SER A 38 -4.06 -6.98 9.60
CA SER A 38 -4.06 -8.39 9.95
C SER A 38 -2.82 -9.08 9.41
N GLU A 39 -2.43 -10.19 10.02
CA GLU A 39 -1.35 -11.04 9.54
C GLU A 39 -1.91 -12.44 9.30
N MET A 40 -1.70 -12.97 8.11
CA MET A 40 -2.21 -14.28 7.72
C MET A 40 -1.16 -15.05 6.93
N GLY A 41 -0.67 -16.15 7.51
CA GLY A 41 0.31 -17.03 6.86
C GLY A 41 1.68 -16.37 6.59
N GLY A 42 2.09 -15.41 7.43
CA GLY A 42 3.34 -14.66 7.26
C GLY A 42 3.25 -13.49 6.27
N VAL A 43 2.06 -13.19 5.77
CA VAL A 43 1.78 -12.00 4.97
C VAL A 43 1.01 -11.01 5.84
N GLU A 44 1.53 -9.79 5.94
CA GLU A 44 0.80 -8.70 6.56
C GLU A 44 -0.13 -8.07 5.53
N VAL A 45 -1.42 -7.98 5.87
CA VAL A 45 -2.45 -7.35 5.06
C VAL A 45 -2.96 -6.11 5.79
N THR A 46 -2.81 -4.95 5.16
CA THR A 46 -3.36 -3.68 5.63
C THR A 46 -4.44 -3.20 4.69
N GLU A 47 -5.61 -2.90 5.26
CA GLU A 47 -6.75 -2.33 4.54
C GLU A 47 -6.75 -0.82 4.74
N LEU A 48 -6.80 -0.06 3.66
CA LEU A 48 -6.93 1.39 3.66
C LEU A 48 -8.21 1.82 2.93
N ARG A 49 -8.67 3.03 3.25
CA ARG A 49 -9.72 3.74 2.51
C ARG A 49 -9.14 4.98 1.89
N LEU A 50 -9.37 5.16 0.60
CA LEU A 50 -8.98 6.35 -0.13
C LEU A 50 -10.20 7.24 -0.40
N TYR A 51 -10.04 8.52 -0.11
CA TYR A 51 -11.07 9.54 -0.33
C TYR A 51 -10.73 10.39 -1.55
N ASN A 52 -11.66 10.51 -2.50
CA ASN A 52 -11.47 11.25 -3.74
C ASN A 52 -11.91 12.72 -3.62
N ARG A 53 -11.10 13.65 -4.15
CA ARG A 53 -11.37 15.10 -4.23
C ARG A 53 -12.58 15.44 -5.09
N TYR A 54 -12.79 14.68 -6.15
CA TYR A 54 -13.64 15.09 -7.27
C TYR A 54 -15.08 14.63 -7.14
N VAL A 55 -15.42 13.84 -6.11
CA VAL A 55 -16.75 13.26 -5.93
C VAL A 55 -17.21 13.52 -4.49
N ASP A 56 -18.20 14.40 -4.35
CA ASP A 56 -18.84 14.70 -3.08
C ASP A 56 -19.84 13.58 -2.74
N GLY A 57 -19.54 12.78 -1.72
CA GLY A 57 -20.44 11.77 -1.14
C GLY A 57 -19.72 10.59 -0.47
N ASP A 58 -20.41 9.88 0.44
CA ASP A 58 -19.93 8.63 1.08
C ASP A 58 -19.76 7.45 0.08
N ASP A 59 -20.21 7.60 -1.17
CA ASP A 59 -20.27 6.56 -2.19
C ASP A 59 -18.96 6.36 -2.99
N ASP A 60 -17.92 7.17 -2.76
CA ASP A 60 -16.68 7.11 -3.58
C ASP A 60 -15.41 6.89 -2.74
N VAL A 61 -15.52 6.02 -1.74
CA VAL A 61 -14.39 5.47 -0.98
C VAL A 61 -13.89 4.21 -1.66
N GLN A 62 -12.64 4.20 -2.14
CA GLN A 62 -12.01 2.99 -2.66
C GLN A 62 -11.29 2.23 -1.55
N ASN A 63 -11.44 0.91 -1.55
CA ASN A 63 -10.75 0.05 -0.60
C ASN A 63 -9.39 -0.33 -1.18
N VAL A 64 -8.36 -0.26 -0.35
CA VAL A 64 -7.01 -0.60 -0.74
C VAL A 64 -6.51 -1.74 0.12
N PHE A 65 -6.04 -2.80 -0.53
CA PHE A 65 -5.41 -3.93 0.11
C PHE A 65 -3.92 -3.89 -0.14
N VAL A 66 -3.16 -3.68 0.93
CA VAL A 66 -1.69 -3.68 0.94
C VAL A 66 -1.22 -5.00 1.51
N ARG A 67 -0.50 -5.79 0.72
CA ARG A 67 0.05 -7.10 1.14
C ARG A 67 1.56 -7.01 1.21
N TYR A 68 2.12 -7.13 2.41
CA TYR A 68 3.56 -7.16 2.65
C TYR A 68 4.02 -8.59 2.95
N TYR A 69 4.94 -9.09 2.13
CA TYR A 69 5.45 -10.47 2.18
C TYR A 69 6.69 -10.65 3.06
N GLY A 70 7.20 -9.56 3.64
CA GLY A 70 8.48 -9.58 4.34
C GLY A 70 9.67 -9.45 3.38
N MET A 71 10.77 -8.93 3.91
CA MET A 71 12.07 -8.96 3.26
C MET A 71 13.20 -9.06 4.29
N ASN A 72 14.34 -9.56 3.85
CA ASN A 72 15.57 -9.66 4.62
C ASN A 72 16.76 -9.24 3.76
N ASP A 73 17.98 -9.28 4.34
CA ASP A 73 19.17 -8.83 3.63
C ASP A 73 19.48 -9.63 2.35
N GLU A 74 19.05 -10.89 2.29
CA GLU A 74 19.25 -11.80 1.15
C GLU A 74 18.16 -11.66 0.07
N THR A 75 17.11 -10.88 0.32
CA THR A 75 16.00 -10.72 -0.64
C THR A 75 16.50 -10.01 -1.90
N PRO A 76 16.32 -10.61 -3.10
CA PRO A 76 16.75 -9.99 -4.35
C PRO A 76 16.08 -8.64 -4.57
N ASP A 77 16.85 -7.65 -5.01
CA ASP A 77 16.38 -6.28 -5.20
C ASP A 77 15.16 -6.16 -6.12
N ASN A 78 15.06 -7.03 -7.14
CA ASN A 78 13.94 -7.06 -8.09
C ASN A 78 12.71 -7.85 -7.58
N LYS A 79 12.78 -8.45 -6.39
CA LYS A 79 11.67 -9.20 -5.81
C LYS A 79 10.56 -8.23 -5.39
N ILE A 80 9.32 -8.49 -5.83
CA ILE A 80 8.14 -7.79 -5.30
C ILE A 80 7.91 -8.27 -3.88
N VAL A 81 7.84 -7.33 -2.94
CA VAL A 81 7.68 -7.57 -1.50
C VAL A 81 6.47 -6.87 -0.92
N VAL A 82 5.93 -5.86 -1.62
CA VAL A 82 4.61 -5.30 -1.33
C VAL A 82 3.78 -5.26 -2.61
N GLU A 83 2.54 -5.72 -2.51
CA GLU A 83 1.51 -5.55 -3.55
C GLU A 83 0.40 -4.67 -3.00
N VAL A 84 -0.02 -3.68 -3.79
CA VAL A 84 -1.12 -2.78 -3.47
C VAL A 84 -2.21 -2.92 -4.53
N GLU A 85 -3.38 -3.32 -4.06
CA GLU A 85 -4.59 -3.48 -4.85
C GLU A 85 -5.60 -2.42 -4.44
N VAL A 86 -6.19 -1.73 -5.43
CA VAL A 86 -7.21 -0.70 -5.21
C VAL A 86 -8.48 -1.21 -5.89
N GLU A 87 -9.56 -1.32 -5.12
CA GLU A 87 -10.89 -1.81 -5.54
C GLU A 87 -11.93 -0.69 -5.56
#